data_AF-A0A0Q0VXD1-F1
#
_entry.id   AF-A0A0Q0VXD1-F1
#
_cell.length_a   1.000
_cell.length_b   1.000
_cell.length_c   1.000
_cell.angle_alpha   90.00
_cell.angle_beta   90.00
_cell.angle_gamma   90.00
#
_symmetry.space_group_name_H-M   'P 1'
#
loop_
_entity.id
_entity.type
_entity.pdbx_description
1 polymer ?
#
loop_
_entity_poly.entity_id
_entity_poly.type
_entity_poly.pdbx_seq_one_letter_code
_entity_poly.pdbx_strand_id
1 'polypeptide(L)'
;MIISLFVLMLIFHLAHVLEEVWGSFFIMDSVLGLEWFVVINGILWCVPLIILFFLIKGKNFAYKVAIIYAFIMVINGFAHNVLTLITGKYYRGFAGGITGIGLVLTGVLLLVFIWKKFIIIKKL
;
A
#
# COMPACT_ATOMS: atom_id res chain seq x y z
N MET A 1 -13.31 6.14 10.61
CA MET A 1 -13.15 6.20 9.13
C MET A 1 -11.69 6.22 8.68
N ILE A 2 -10.87 7.24 8.98
CA ILE A 2 -9.43 7.26 8.55
C ILE A 2 -8.68 6.00 9.04
N ILE A 3 -8.81 5.66 10.32
CA ILE A 3 -8.19 4.45 10.90
C ILE A 3 -8.69 3.19 10.19
N SER A 4 -10.01 3.08 9.97
CA SER A 4 -10.62 1.93 9.28
C SER A 4 -10.12 1.78 7.85
N LEU A 5 -10.01 2.88 7.10
CA LEU A 5 -9.46 2.88 5.74
C LEU A 5 -7.98 2.54 5.74
N PHE A 6 -7.22 3.01 6.72
CA PHE A 6 -5.80 2.66 6.86
C PHE A 6 -5.65 1.16 7.12
N VAL A 7 -6.42 0.58 8.05
CA VAL A 7 -6.43 -0.87 8.32
C VAL A 7 -6.82 -1.66 7.07
N LEU A 8 -7.85 -1.23 6.33
CA LEU A 8 -8.25 -1.88 5.09
C LEU A 8 -7.14 -1.82 4.02
N MET A 9 -6.46 -0.68 3.91
CA MET A 9 -5.29 -0.54 3.03
C MET A 9 -4.14 -1.46 3.45
N LEU A 10 -3.92 -1.69 4.77
CA LEU A 10 -2.96 -2.70 5.22
C LEU A 10 -3.39 -4.10 4.80
N ILE A 11 -4.67 -4.47 4.95
CA ILE A 11 -5.14 -5.79 4.50
C ILE A 11 -4.84 -5.98 3.01
N PHE A 12 -5.10 -4.97 2.18
CA PHE A 12 -4.74 -5.03 0.76
C PHE A 12 -3.25 -5.04 0.50
N HIS A 13 -2.43 -4.32 1.28
CA HIS A 13 -0.97 -4.36 1.14
C HIS A 13 -0.42 -5.75 1.46
N LEU A 14 -0.92 -6.40 2.52
CA LEU A 14 -0.52 -7.77 2.83
C LEU A 14 -0.94 -8.73 1.73
N ALA A 15 -2.20 -8.64 1.29
CA ALA A 15 -2.69 -9.46 0.18
C ALA A 15 -1.86 -9.23 -1.10
N HIS A 16 -1.44 -7.98 -1.33
CA HIS A 16 -0.60 -7.61 -2.46
C HIS A 16 0.78 -8.24 -2.41
N VAL A 17 1.47 -8.16 -1.27
CA VAL A 17 2.74 -8.84 -1.07
C VAL A 17 2.58 -10.36 -1.24
N LEU A 18 1.48 -10.95 -0.75
CA LEU A 18 1.20 -12.38 -0.95
C LEU A 18 0.96 -12.73 -2.43
N GLU A 19 0.25 -11.88 -3.17
CA GLU A 19 0.03 -12.04 -4.61
C GLU A 19 1.35 -11.89 -5.40
N GLU A 20 2.24 -10.98 -4.98
CA GLU A 20 3.59 -10.83 -5.54
C GLU A 20 4.45 -12.07 -5.27
N VAL A 21 4.40 -12.62 -4.04
CA VAL A 21 5.05 -13.89 -3.67
C VAL A 21 4.55 -15.02 -4.55
N TRP A 22 3.23 -15.17 -4.68
CA TRP A 22 2.64 -16.22 -5.50
C TRP A 22 2.97 -16.05 -7.00
N GLY A 23 2.92 -14.81 -7.50
CA GLY A 23 3.20 -14.49 -8.90
C GLY A 23 4.69 -14.45 -9.27
N SER A 24 5.59 -14.74 -8.34
CA SER A 24 7.05 -14.69 -8.53
C SER A 24 7.48 -13.35 -9.14
N PHE A 25 7.13 -12.25 -8.46
CA PHE A 25 7.40 -10.89 -8.92
C PHE A 25 8.88 -10.66 -9.31
N PHE A 26 9.15 -9.74 -10.25
CA PHE A 26 10.47 -9.49 -10.86
C PHE A 26 11.64 -9.50 -9.87
N ILE A 27 11.50 -8.74 -8.78
CA ILE A 27 12.56 -8.53 -7.79
C ILE A 27 12.98 -9.86 -7.17
N MET A 28 12.02 -10.76 -7.01
CA MET A 28 12.21 -12.10 -6.45
C MET A 28 12.91 -13.03 -7.43
N ASP A 29 12.50 -13.02 -8.71
CA ASP A 29 13.04 -13.91 -9.75
C ASP A 29 14.41 -13.44 -10.28
N SER A 30 14.67 -12.13 -10.29
CA SER A 30 15.75 -11.53 -11.09
C SER A 30 16.80 -10.74 -10.29
N VAL A 31 16.53 -10.42 -9.01
CA VAL A 31 17.40 -9.49 -8.25
C VAL A 31 17.81 -10.02 -6.88
N LEU A 32 16.84 -10.35 -6.02
CA LEU A 32 17.09 -10.59 -4.59
C LEU A 32 16.79 -12.02 -4.14
N GLY A 33 15.97 -12.78 -4.89
CA GLY A 33 15.45 -14.07 -4.41
C GLY A 33 14.28 -13.90 -3.43
N LEU A 34 13.52 -14.99 -3.24
CA LEU A 34 12.35 -15.03 -2.36
C LEU A 34 12.68 -14.69 -0.91
N GLU A 35 13.78 -15.22 -0.38
CA GLU A 35 14.16 -15.05 1.02
C GLU A 35 14.37 -13.57 1.38
N TRP A 36 15.22 -12.87 0.62
CA TRP A 36 15.49 -11.45 0.84
C TRP A 36 14.27 -10.58 0.57
N PHE A 37 13.45 -10.92 -0.43
CA PHE A 37 12.19 -10.22 -0.68
C PHE A 37 11.25 -10.29 0.53
N VAL A 38 11.09 -11.47 1.13
CA VAL A 38 10.24 -11.67 2.33
C VAL A 38 10.84 -10.97 3.55
N VAL A 39 12.15 -11.04 3.76
CA VAL A 39 12.83 -10.36 4.89
C VAL A 39 12.66 -8.85 4.79
N ILE A 40 12.94 -8.26 3.62
CA ILE A 40 12.82 -6.82 3.40
C ILE A 40 11.37 -6.37 3.57
N ASN A 41 10.41 -7.07 2.95
CA ASN A 41 8.99 -6.74 3.13
C ASN A 41 8.52 -6.92 4.57
N GLY A 42 9.02 -7.92 5.29
CA GLY A 42 8.74 -8.13 6.70
C GLY A 42 9.23 -6.97 7.57
N ILE A 43 10.44 -6.46 7.32
CA ILE A 43 10.96 -5.27 8.02
C ILE A 43 10.16 -4.03 7.64
N LEU A 44 9.88 -3.83 6.34
CA LEU A 44 9.10 -2.69 5.85
C LEU A 44 7.66 -2.71 6.37
N TRP A 45 7.10 -3.88 6.69
CA TRP A 45 5.77 -4.04 7.29
C TRP A 45 5.64 -3.39 8.67
N CYS A 46 6.75 -3.25 9.41
CA CYS A 46 6.75 -2.56 10.70
C CYS A 46 6.41 -1.06 10.55
N VAL A 47 6.78 -0.44 9.43
CA VAL A 47 6.56 1.00 9.19
C VAL A 47 5.06 1.37 9.21
N PRO A 48 4.17 0.73 8.43
CA PRO A 48 2.74 1.03 8.50
C PRO A 48 2.10 0.70 9.85
N LEU A 49 2.59 -0.30 10.59
CA LEU A 49 2.09 -0.60 11.93
C LEU A 49 2.42 0.54 12.91
N ILE A 50 3.62 1.12 12.82
CA ILE A 50 4.00 2.29 13.61
C ILE A 50 3.12 3.49 13.24
N ILE A 51 2.85 3.71 11.94
CA ILE A 51 1.94 4.77 11.49
C ILE A 51 0.54 4.57 12.09
N LEU A 52 0.00 3.35 12.02
CA LEU A 52 -1.31 3.00 12.58
C LEU A 52 -1.37 3.28 14.08
N PHE A 53 -0.34 2.88 14.85
CA PHE A 53 -0.26 3.15 16.27
C PHE A 53 -0.37 4.65 16.57
N PHE A 54 0.38 5.50 15.86
CA PHE A 54 0.32 6.94 16.07
C PHE A 54 -0.98 7.60 15.54
N LEU A 55 -1.61 7.03 14.51
CA LEU A 55 -2.95 7.42 14.05
C LEU A 55 -4.01 7.15 15.13
N ILE A 56 -3.97 5.98 15.77
CA ILE A 56 -4.87 5.63 16.89
C ILE A 56 -4.65 6.59 18.07
N LYS A 57 -3.40 6.96 18.36
CA LYS A 57 -3.06 7.98 19.37
C LYS A 57 -3.39 9.42 18.94
N GLY A 58 -3.96 9.62 17.75
CA GLY A 58 -4.39 10.93 17.26
C GLY A 58 -3.26 11.92 16.97
N LYS A 59 -2.02 11.47 16.78
CA LYS A 59 -0.89 12.39 16.56
C LYS A 59 -0.95 13.03 15.17
N ASN A 60 -0.86 14.36 15.11
CA ASN A 60 -0.97 15.12 13.86
C ASN A 60 0.08 14.76 12.80
N PHE A 61 1.31 14.43 13.21
CA PHE A 61 2.35 14.02 12.27
C PHE A 61 2.01 12.68 11.58
N ALA A 62 1.31 11.77 12.26
CA ALA A 62 0.96 10.46 11.72
C ALA A 62 0.05 10.56 10.49
N TYR A 63 -0.83 11.57 10.44
CA TYR A 63 -1.65 11.85 9.26
C TYR A 63 -0.81 12.28 8.05
N LYS A 64 0.26 13.03 8.26
CA LYS A 64 1.19 13.43 7.18
C LYS A 64 1.96 12.22 6.64
N VAL A 65 2.47 11.38 7.54
CA VAL A 65 3.17 10.16 7.15
C VAL A 65 2.22 9.16 6.48
N ALA A 66 0.98 9.05 6.97
CA ALA A 66 -0.05 8.22 6.35
C ALA A 66 -0.41 8.66 4.93
N ILE A 67 -0.38 9.96 4.62
CA ILE A 67 -0.54 10.45 3.23
C ILE A 67 0.59 9.93 2.34
N ILE A 68 1.84 10.07 2.78
CA ILE A 68 3.01 9.61 2.01
C ILE A 68 2.89 8.11 1.76
N TYR A 69 2.59 7.34 2.80
CA TYR A 69 2.43 5.90 2.69
C TYR A 69 1.28 5.51 1.76
N ALA A 70 0.11 6.13 1.90
CA ALA A 70 -1.04 5.90 1.02
C ALA A 70 -0.72 6.21 -0.44
N PHE A 71 0.00 7.30 -0.70
CA PHE A 71 0.42 7.67 -2.05
C PHE A 71 1.37 6.64 -2.67
N ILE A 72 2.36 6.15 -1.91
CA ILE A 72 3.26 5.08 -2.37
C ILE A 72 2.45 3.82 -2.71
N MET A 73 1.48 3.45 -1.86
CA MET A 73 0.61 2.29 -2.11
C MET A 73 -0.25 2.45 -3.36
N VAL A 74 -0.78 3.65 -3.62
CA VAL A 74 -1.54 3.95 -4.85
C VAL A 74 -0.65 3.79 -6.07
N ILE A 75 0.56 4.36 -6.07
CA ILE A 75 1.50 4.22 -7.18
C ILE A 75 1.84 2.74 -7.40
N ASN A 76 2.10 2.00 -6.32
CA ASN A 76 2.45 0.59 -6.43
C ASN A 76 1.31 -0.22 -7.07
N GLY A 77 0.11 -0.15 -6.50
CA GLY A 77 -1.06 -0.86 -7.05
C GLY A 77 -1.37 -0.44 -8.50
N PHE A 78 -1.21 0.84 -8.82
CA PHE A 78 -1.42 1.35 -10.19
C PHE A 78 -0.38 0.80 -11.17
N ALA A 79 0.91 0.80 -10.81
CA ALA A 79 1.97 0.31 -11.68
C ALA A 79 1.78 -1.18 -12.03
N HIS A 80 1.43 -2.02 -11.05
CA HIS A 80 1.14 -3.44 -11.28
C HIS A 80 -0.06 -3.65 -12.21
N ASN A 81 -1.13 -2.88 -12.02
CA ASN A 81 -2.32 -2.95 -12.87
C ASN A 81 -2.05 -2.50 -14.30
N VAL A 82 -1.37 -1.37 -14.49
CA VAL A 82 -0.99 -0.86 -15.82
C VAL A 82 -0.11 -1.87 -16.55
N LEU A 83 0.90 -2.42 -15.86
CA LEU A 83 1.79 -3.40 -16.48
C LEU A 83 1.02 -4.68 -16.84
N THR A 84 0.13 -5.18 -15.97
CA THR A 84 -0.76 -6.31 -16.27
C THR A 84 -1.60 -6.08 -17.52
N LEU A 85 -2.18 -4.88 -17.67
CA LEU A 85 -2.99 -4.53 -18.83
C LEU A 85 -2.16 -4.49 -20.12
N ILE A 86 -0.93 -3.95 -20.07
CA ILE A 86 -0.05 -3.82 -21.24
C ILE A 86 0.46 -5.19 -21.69
N THR A 87 0.86 -6.06 -20.76
CA THR A 87 1.53 -7.33 -21.09
C THR A 87 0.57 -8.51 -21.20
N GLY A 88 -0.71 -8.34 -20.83
CA GLY A 88 -1.73 -9.39 -20.78
C GLY A 88 -1.50 -10.46 -19.68
N LYS A 89 -0.30 -10.47 -19.09
CA LYS A 89 0.15 -11.25 -17.94
C LYS A 89 1.28 -10.47 -17.25
N TYR A 90 1.19 -10.22 -15.95
CA TYR A 90 2.26 -9.57 -15.22
C TYR A 90 3.11 -10.58 -14.45
N TYR A 91 4.35 -10.76 -14.90
CA TYR A 91 5.21 -11.88 -14.50
C TYR A 91 4.50 -13.22 -14.69
N ARG A 92 4.82 -14.26 -13.89
CA ARG A 92 4.28 -15.62 -14.05
C ARG A 92 2.77 -15.73 -13.76
N GLY A 93 2.00 -14.64 -13.83
CA GLY A 93 0.57 -14.59 -13.61
C GLY A 93 0.02 -13.15 -13.54
N PHE A 94 -0.66 -12.83 -12.45
CA PHE A 94 -1.24 -11.52 -12.16
C PHE A 94 -0.55 -10.87 -10.95
N ALA A 95 0.79 -10.96 -10.83
CA ALA A 95 1.51 -10.58 -9.60
C ALA A 95 1.15 -9.15 -9.10
N GLY A 96 0.34 -9.04 -8.05
CA GLY A 96 -0.13 -7.76 -7.51
C GLY A 96 -1.21 -7.04 -8.35
N GLY A 97 -1.75 -7.66 -9.40
CA GLY A 97 -2.77 -7.05 -10.25
C GLY A 97 -4.10 -6.87 -9.52
N ILE A 98 -4.67 -7.96 -9.00
CA ILE A 98 -6.02 -7.95 -8.41
C ILE A 98 -6.03 -7.14 -7.12
N THR A 99 -5.08 -7.42 -6.22
CA THR A 99 -4.97 -6.71 -4.93
C THR A 99 -4.50 -5.26 -5.10
N GLY A 100 -3.78 -4.96 -6.20
CA GLY A 100 -3.38 -3.61 -6.56
C GLY A 100 -4.57 -2.66 -6.77
N ILE A 101 -5.71 -3.16 -7.27
CA ILE A 101 -6.95 -2.37 -7.38
C ILE A 101 -7.42 -1.94 -5.98
N GLY A 102 -7.41 -2.87 -5.02
CA GLY A 102 -7.76 -2.59 -3.63
C GLY A 102 -6.84 -1.55 -2.99
N LEU A 103 -5.53 -1.63 -3.24
CA LEU A 103 -4.55 -0.64 -2.81
C LEU A 103 -4.86 0.75 -3.37
N VAL A 104 -5.14 0.86 -4.68
CA VAL A 104 -5.48 2.13 -5.33
C VAL A 104 -6.75 2.71 -4.72
N LEU A 105 -7.83 1.93 -4.63
CA LEU A 105 -9.12 2.42 -4.12
C LEU A 105 -9.00 2.89 -2.67
N THR A 106 -8.41 2.07 -1.79
CA THR A 106 -8.29 2.39 -0.37
C THR A 106 -7.31 3.54 -0.13
N GLY A 107 -6.20 3.59 -0.86
CA GLY A 107 -5.23 4.68 -0.79
C GLY A 107 -5.82 6.02 -1.26
N VAL A 108 -6.53 6.05 -2.40
CA VAL A 108 -7.19 7.28 -2.89
C VAL A 108 -8.25 7.77 -1.89
N LEU A 109 -9.09 6.87 -1.37
CA LEU A 109 -10.08 7.24 -0.36
C LEU A 109 -9.41 7.81 0.90
N LEU A 110 -8.36 7.15 1.40
CA LEU A 110 -7.61 7.61 2.56
C LEU A 110 -7.02 9.02 2.34
N LEU A 111 -6.43 9.29 1.17
CA LEU A 111 -5.92 10.61 0.80
C LEU A 111 -7.03 11.67 0.84
N VAL A 112 -8.19 11.39 0.26
CA VAL A 112 -9.34 12.30 0.26
C VAL A 112 -9.83 12.61 1.68
N PHE A 113 -9.94 11.60 2.54
CA PHE A 113 -10.44 11.79 3.90
C PHE A 113 -9.45 12.52 4.80
N ILE A 114 -8.15 12.27 4.66
CA ILE A 114 -7.13 13.03 5.40
C ILE A 114 -7.08 14.48 4.90
N TRP A 115 -7.19 14.72 3.59
CA TRP A 115 -7.22 16.06 3.01
C TRP A 115 -8.40 16.89 3.56
N LYS A 116 -9.60 16.30 3.57
CA LYS A 116 -10.80 16.93 4.17
C LYS A 116 -10.59 17.30 5.63
N LYS A 117 -9.94 16.44 6.42
CA LYS A 117 -9.60 16.72 7.82
C LYS A 117 -8.71 17.96 7.95
N PHE A 118 -7.69 18.12 7.11
CA PHE A 118 -6.81 19.29 7.15
C PHE A 118 -7.52 20.59 6.74
N ILE A 119 -8.44 20.54 5.77
CA ILE A 119 -9.25 21.72 5.40
C ILE A 119 -10.11 22.19 6.59
N ILE A 120 -10.75 21.26 7.29
CA ILE A 120 -11.62 21.60 8.43
C ILE A 120 -10.80 22.23 9.57
N ILE A 121 -9.64 21.65 9.90
CA ILE A 121 -8.78 22.17 10.97
C ILE A 121 -8.26 23.57 10.65
N LYS A 122 -7.99 23.90 9.38
CA LYS A 122 -7.55 25.25 8.99
C LYS A 122 -8.66 26.32 9.05
N LYS A 123 -9.94 25.92 9.14
CA LYS A 123 -11.09 26.82 9.20
C LYS A 123 -11.56 27.12 10.64
N LEU A 124 -11.03 26.37 11.62
CA LEU A 124 -11.23 26.58 13.05
C LEU A 124 -10.06 27.37 13.62
#